data_AF-A0A962ISF5-F1
#
_entry.id   AF-A0A962ISF5-F1
#
_cell.length_a   1.000
_cell.length_b   1.000
_cell.length_c   1.000
_cell.angle_alpha   90.00
_cell.angle_beta   90.00
_cell.angle_gamma   90.00
#
_symmetry.space_group_name_H-M   'P 1'
#
loop_
_entity.id
_entity.type
_entity.pdbx_description
1 polymer ?
#
loop_
_entity_poly.entity_id
_entity_poly.type
_entity_poly.pdbx_seq_one_letter_code
_entity_poly.pdbx_strand_id
1 'polypeptide(L)'
;LLFTGSLLNRDRLADLIATPRLPPVMLIHGAEDEVIPLDKVMRNAATLEQFGLSVHQHICPGLGHSLNEEGAMAGALFALEQLARS
;
A
#
# COMPACT_ATOMS: atom_id res chain seq x y z
N LEU A 1 3.38 -4.95 2.24
CA LEU A 1 3.86 -3.56 2.37
C LEU A 1 4.29 -3.08 0.99
N LEU A 2 3.56 -2.12 0.42
CA LEU A 2 3.92 -1.48 -0.84
C LEU A 2 4.19 -0.02 -0.53
N PHE A 3 5.46 0.38 -0.63
CA PHE A 3 5.86 1.77 -0.52
C PHE A 3 5.87 2.37 -1.92
N THR A 4 5.29 3.57 -2.05
CA THR A 4 5.36 4.42 -3.25
C THR A 4 4.64 3.91 -4.51
N GLY A 5 3.52 3.20 -4.35
CA GLY A 5 2.38 3.35 -5.26
C GLY A 5 2.50 2.91 -6.72
N SER A 6 3.57 2.22 -7.15
CA SER A 6 3.48 1.45 -8.40
C SER A 6 2.71 0.16 -8.12
N LEU A 7 1.62 -0.07 -8.85
CA LEU A 7 0.93 -1.35 -8.83
C LEU A 7 1.98 -2.44 -9.05
N LEU A 8 1.94 -3.52 -8.26
CA LEU A 8 2.74 -4.72 -8.49
C LEU A 8 2.68 -5.03 -10.00
N ASN A 9 3.83 -5.33 -10.62
CA ASN A 9 3.84 -5.82 -12.00
C ASN A 9 2.77 -6.91 -12.14
N ARG A 10 2.05 -6.94 -13.26
CA ARG A 10 0.86 -7.78 -13.48
C ARG A 10 1.10 -9.24 -13.07
N ASP A 11 2.30 -9.74 -13.34
CA ASP A 11 2.73 -11.10 -12.98
C ASP A 11 2.76 -11.32 -11.45
N ARG A 12 3.27 -10.36 -10.68
CA ARG A 12 3.28 -10.42 -9.21
C ARG A 12 1.89 -10.27 -8.60
N LEU A 13 1.00 -9.53 -9.26
CA LEU A 13 -0.40 -9.46 -8.84
C LEU A 13 -1.11 -10.79 -9.09
N ALA A 14 -0.83 -11.45 -10.22
CA ALA A 14 -1.37 -12.77 -10.55
C ALA A 14 -0.92 -13.83 -9.52
N ASP A 15 0.36 -13.83 -9.14
CA ASP A 15 0.88 -14.72 -8.10
C ASP A 15 0.20 -14.46 -6.74
N LEU A 16 -0.01 -13.19 -6.39
CA LEU A 16 -0.64 -12.80 -5.14
C LEU A 16 -2.10 -13.28 -5.08
N ILE A 17 -2.88 -13.05 -6.13
CA ILE A 17 -4.29 -13.48 -6.19
C ILE A 17 -4.46 -15.01 -6.26
N ALA A 18 -3.42 -15.73 -6.70
CA ALA A 18 -3.41 -17.19 -6.69
C ALA A 18 -3.14 -17.79 -5.29
N THR A 19 -2.79 -16.98 -4.29
CA THR A 19 -2.57 -17.47 -2.93
C THR A 19 -3.90 -17.81 -2.22
N PRO A 20 -3.99 -18.91 -1.45
CA PRO A 20 -5.22 -19.30 -0.77
C PRO A 20 -5.72 -18.30 0.28
N ARG A 21 -4.83 -17.45 0.79
CA ARG A 21 -5.13 -16.41 1.77
C ARG A 21 -4.37 -15.15 1.38
N LEU A 22 -5.11 -14.18 0.83
CA LEU A 22 -4.56 -12.88 0.44
C LEU A 22 -4.08 -12.15 1.70
N PRO A 23 -2.80 -11.76 1.79
CA PRO A 23 -2.32 -10.93 2.90
C PRO A 23 -2.92 -9.52 2.76
N PRO A 24 -3.26 -8.85 3.87
CA PRO A 24 -3.64 -7.46 3.81
C PRO A 24 -2.45 -6.61 3.33
N VAL A 25 -2.77 -5.50 2.70
CA VAL A 25 -1.80 -4.56 2.11
C VAL A 25 -1.97 -3.21 2.78
N MET A 26 -0.84 -2.54 3.04
CA MET A 26 -0.82 -1.14 3.43
C MET A 26 -0.12 -0.31 2.35
N LEU A 27 -0.75 0.80 1.97
CA LEU A 27 -0.24 1.83 1.10
C LEU A 27 0.10 3.07 1.94
N ILE A 28 1.35 3.53 1.85
CA ILE A 28 1.81 4.77 2.50
C ILE A 28 2.26 5.72 1.40
N HIS A 29 1.71 6.95 1.39
CA HIS A 29 1.90 7.87 0.27
C HIS A 29 1.91 9.34 0.66
N GLY A 30 2.74 10.15 0.03
CA GLY A 30 2.75 11.59 0.18
C GLY A 30 1.60 12.27 -0.58
N ALA A 31 0.87 13.17 0.07
CA ALA A 31 -0.25 13.86 -0.56
C ALA A 31 0.17 14.80 -1.71
N GLU A 32 1.42 15.29 -1.67
CA GLU A 32 2.00 16.25 -2.61
C GLU A 32 3.02 15.58 -3.54
N ASP A 33 2.93 14.25 -3.69
CA ASP A 33 3.79 13.51 -4.61
C ASP A 33 3.49 13.86 -6.08
N GLU A 34 4.39 14.63 -6.70
CA GLU A 34 4.30 15.04 -8.10
C GLU A 34 4.73 13.93 -9.08
N VAL A 35 5.41 12.88 -8.62
CA VAL A 35 5.87 11.75 -9.45
C VAL A 35 4.75 10.71 -9.60
N ILE A 36 4.05 10.43 -8.50
CA ILE A 36 2.92 9.52 -8.44
C ILE A 36 1.77 10.28 -7.78
N PRO A 37 0.90 10.92 -8.57
CA PRO A 37 -0.23 11.67 -8.05
C PRO A 37 -1.13 10.85 -7.13
N LEU A 38 -1.66 11.49 -6.08
CA LEU A 38 -2.50 10.84 -5.07
C LEU A 38 -3.70 10.10 -5.69
N ASP A 39 -4.33 10.65 -6.73
CA ASP A 39 -5.47 10.02 -7.42
C ASP A 39 -5.11 8.66 -8.02
N LYS A 40 -3.86 8.49 -8.50
CA LYS A 40 -3.35 7.22 -9.01
C LYS A 40 -3.24 6.19 -7.89
N VAL A 41 -2.79 6.59 -6.70
CA VAL A 41 -2.71 5.70 -5.54
C VAL A 41 -4.10 5.30 -5.05
N MET A 42 -5.06 6.23 -5.01
CA MET A 42 -6.45 5.92 -4.66
C MET A 42 -7.09 4.94 -5.65
N ARG A 43 -6.84 5.10 -6.96
CA ARG A 43 -7.30 4.13 -7.98
C ARG A 43 -6.66 2.75 -7.82
N ASN A 44 -5.37 2.71 -7.49
CA ASN A 44 -4.67 1.45 -7.22
C ASN A 44 -5.26 0.75 -5.99
N ALA A 45 -5.55 1.49 -4.91
CA ALA A 45 -6.20 0.96 -3.72
C ALA A 45 -7.55 0.31 -4.07
N ALA A 46 -8.42 1.04 -4.77
CA ALA A 46 -9.72 0.53 -5.21
C ALA A 46 -9.59 -0.71 -6.11
N THR A 47 -8.58 -0.74 -6.98
CA THR A 47 -8.31 -1.91 -7.84
C THR A 47 -7.91 -3.12 -7.01
N LEU A 48 -7.03 -2.96 -6.03
CA LEU A 48 -6.60 -4.05 -5.14
C LEU A 48 -7.79 -4.57 -4.29
N GLU A 49 -8.65 -3.68 -3.81
CA GLU A 49 -9.88 -4.06 -3.09
C GLU A 49 -10.83 -4.88 -3.97
N GLN A 50 -10.97 -4.52 -5.25
CA GLN A 50 -11.77 -5.30 -6.22
C GLN A 50 -11.22 -6.71 -6.44
N PHE A 51 -9.91 -6.91 -6.26
CA PHE A 51 -9.26 -8.23 -6.29
C PHE A 51 -9.37 -9.00 -4.95
N GLY A 52 -10.11 -8.47 -3.98
CA GLY A 52 -10.36 -9.12 -2.69
C GLY A 52 -9.27 -8.89 -1.64
N LEU A 53 -8.32 -7.97 -1.88
CA LEU A 53 -7.33 -7.61 -0.88
C LEU A 53 -7.92 -6.65 0.16
N SER A 54 -7.60 -6.87 1.44
CA SER A 54 -7.83 -5.87 2.48
C SER A 54 -6.77 -4.78 2.39
N VAL A 55 -7.15 -3.57 1.98
CA VAL A 55 -6.23 -2.46 1.76
C VAL A 55 -6.34 -1.42 2.87
N HIS A 56 -5.22 -1.09 3.48
CA HIS A 56 -5.05 0.00 4.43
C HIS A 56 -4.28 1.13 3.76
N GLN A 57 -4.60 2.38 4.11
CA GLN A 57 -3.99 3.55 3.50
C GLN A 57 -3.52 4.52 4.59
N HIS A 58 -2.35 5.11 4.41
CA HIS A 58 -1.83 6.18 5.24
C HIS A 58 -1.26 7.27 4.34
N ILE A 59 -1.96 8.41 4.29
CA ILE A 59 -1.60 9.55 3.45
C ILE A 59 -0.87 10.57 4.33
N CYS A 60 0.34 10.96 3.93
CA CYS A 60 1.17 11.92 4.63
C CYS A 60 0.96 13.34 4.02
N PRO A 61 0.25 14.25 4.71
CA PRO A 61 0.06 15.62 4.22
C PRO A 61 1.39 16.39 4.15
N GLY A 62 1.57 17.27 3.17
CA GLY A 62 2.81 18.05 3.03
C GLY A 62 4.03 17.27 2.53
N LEU A 63 3.86 15.99 2.20
CA LEU A 63 4.95 15.11 1.76
C LEU A 63 4.87 14.86 0.25
N GLY A 64 5.99 15.07 -0.44
CA GLY A 64 6.17 14.72 -1.85
C GLY A 64 6.46 13.23 -2.08
N HIS A 65 7.29 12.90 -3.08
CA HIS A 65 7.74 11.53 -3.35
C HIS A 65 8.79 11.04 -2.33
N SER A 66 8.36 10.83 -1.08
CA SER A 66 9.22 10.46 0.03
C SER A 66 8.46 9.67 1.10
N LEU A 67 9.15 9.29 2.17
CA LEU A 67 8.61 8.62 3.36
C LEU A 67 9.12 9.35 4.61
N ASN A 68 8.21 9.82 5.46
CA ASN A 68 8.55 10.45 6.73
C ASN A 68 8.52 9.43 7.90
N GLU A 69 8.88 9.88 9.10
CA GLU A 69 8.89 9.04 10.31
C GLU A 69 7.50 8.46 10.63
N GLU A 70 6.45 9.26 10.49
CA GLU A 70 5.07 8.84 10.72
C GLU A 70 4.67 7.68 9.79
N GLY A 71 4.91 7.84 8.48
CA GLY A 71 4.64 6.81 7.49
C GLY A 71 5.46 5.55 7.71
N ALA A 72 6.75 5.69 8.07
CA ALA A 72 7.59 4.54 8.41
C ALA A 72 7.07 3.79 9.63
N MET A 73 6.66 4.51 10.68
CA MET A 73 6.08 3.93 11.89
C MET A 73 4.77 3.22 11.61
N ALA A 74 3.89 3.83 10.80
CA ALA A 74 2.63 3.24 10.40
C ALA A 74 2.84 1.90 9.66
N GLY A 75 3.82 1.85 8.75
CA GLY A 75 4.21 0.62 8.06
C GLY A 75 4.79 -0.45 8.99
N ALA A 76 5.63 -0.06 9.95
CA ALA A 76 6.20 -0.97 10.93
C ALA A 76 5.12 -1.57 11.85
N LEU A 77 4.19 -0.75 12.35
CA LEU A 77 3.09 -1.21 13.19
C LEU A 77 2.19 -2.19 12.44
N PHE A 78 1.80 -1.87 11.21
CA PHE A 78 1.04 -2.78 10.37
C PHE A 78 1.77 -4.12 10.18
N ALA A 79 3.08 -4.10 9.91
CA ALA A 79 3.87 -5.31 9.76
C ALA A 79 3.83 -6.19 11.03
N LEU A 80 4.04 -5.57 12.19
CA LEU A 80 4.02 -6.25 13.49
C LEU A 80 2.64 -6.86 13.78
N GLU A 81 1.57 -6.12 13.52
CA GLU A 81 0.19 -6.62 13.68
C GLU A 81 -0.06 -7.84 12.79
N GLN A 82 0.45 -7.86 11.57
CA GLN A 82 0.29 -8.99 10.67
C GLN A 82 1.09 -10.23 11.11
N LEU A 83 2.31 -10.03 11.61
CA LEU A 83 3.13 -11.12 12.15
C LEU A 83 2.55 -11.70 13.45
N ALA A 84 1.90 -10.88 14.28
CA ALA A 84 1.24 -11.37 15.48
C ALA A 84 -0.02 -12.20 15.18
N ARG A 85 -0.56 -12.10 13.96
CA ARG A 85 -1.79 -12.79 13.51
C ARG A 85 -1.51 -14.01 12.63
N SER A 86 -0.25 -14.30 12.32
CA SER A 86 0.18 -15.40 11.44
C SER A 86 0.45 -16.69 12.19
#